data_AF-A0A1G1KZJ0-F1
#
_entry.id   AF-A0A1G1KZJ0-F1
#
_cell.length_a   1.000
_cell.length_b   1.000
_cell.length_c   1.000
_cell.angle_alpha   90.00
_cell.angle_beta   90.00
_cell.angle_gamma   90.00
#
_symmetry.space_group_name_H-M   'P 1'
#
loop_
_entity.id
_entity.type
_entity.pdbx_description
1 polymer ?
#
loop_
_entity_poly.entity_id
_entity_poly.type
_entity_poly.pdbx_seq_one_letter_code
_entity_poly.pdbx_strand_id
1 'polypeptide(L)'
;MKKITLLLIVALVILQGAAFAETLKGTVKAVDAVKKEMEIISLMGPSTIAYEDATTWPADVTDPATLVGRRVSVTTDDTTKKATSVEVVSIVMPMIPPAPAAESVESMPPPPLAEEPAQ
;
A
#
# COMPACT_ATOMS: atom_id res chain seq x y z
N MET A 1 6.05 -56.23 -14.99
CA MET A 1 5.51 -55.30 -13.99
C MET A 1 6.59 -54.29 -13.60
N LYS A 2 6.77 -53.21 -14.38
CA LYS A 2 7.93 -52.29 -14.23
C LYS A 2 7.64 -50.86 -14.73
N LYS A 3 6.37 -50.44 -14.70
CA LYS A 3 5.92 -49.12 -15.20
C LYS A 3 5.24 -48.24 -14.14
N ILE A 4 5.02 -48.75 -12.92
CA ILE A 4 4.26 -48.07 -11.87
C ILE A 4 5.17 -47.16 -11.02
N THR A 5 6.47 -47.46 -10.95
CA THR A 5 7.41 -46.71 -10.10
C THR A 5 7.70 -45.30 -10.59
N LEU A 6 7.56 -45.01 -11.89
CA LEU A 6 7.89 -43.69 -12.45
C LEU A 6 6.80 -42.62 -12.19
N LEU A 7 5.55 -43.06 -12.02
CA LEU A 7 4.41 -42.14 -11.81
C LEU A 7 4.35 -41.56 -10.39
N LEU A 8 4.99 -42.20 -9.42
CA LEU A 8 4.98 -41.79 -8.02
C LEU A 8 5.93 -40.62 -7.72
N ILE A 9 6.99 -40.44 -8.53
CA ILE A 9 7.97 -39.36 -8.34
C ILE A 9 7.43 -38.04 -8.91
N VAL A 10 6.58 -38.07 -9.94
CA VAL A 10 6.01 -36.86 -10.54
C VAL A 10 4.97 -36.21 -9.62
N ALA A 11 4.23 -36.99 -8.83
CA ALA A 11 3.24 -36.46 -7.89
C ALA A 11 3.85 -35.88 -6.60
N LEU A 12 5.10 -36.25 -6.26
CA LEU A 12 5.75 -35.80 -5.02
C LEU A 12 6.46 -34.43 -5.15
N VAL A 13 6.51 -33.85 -6.35
CA VAL A 13 7.07 -32.50 -6.57
C VAL A 13 6.04 -31.39 -6.29
N ILE A 14 4.75 -31.72 -6.23
CA ILE A 14 3.67 -30.72 -6.05
C ILE A 14 3.54 -30.27 -4.58
N LEU A 15 4.27 -30.93 -3.65
CA LEU A 15 4.13 -30.72 -2.20
C LEU A 15 5.34 -30.03 -1.55
N GLN A 16 6.07 -29.19 -2.28
CA GLN A 16 7.13 -28.34 -1.71
C GLN A 16 6.84 -26.83 -1.76
N GLY A 17 5.64 -26.42 -2.20
CA GLY A 17 5.29 -25.02 -2.40
C GLY A 17 4.73 -24.27 -1.19
N ALA A 18 4.89 -24.76 0.05
CA ALA A 18 4.68 -23.90 1.22
C ALA A 18 5.91 -23.00 1.40
N ALA A 19 6.18 -22.18 0.38
CA ALA A 19 7.12 -21.08 0.49
C ALA A 19 6.52 -20.14 1.54
N PHE A 20 7.16 -20.08 2.72
CA PHE A 20 6.95 -19.01 3.67
C PHE A 20 7.29 -17.73 2.90
N ALA A 21 6.28 -17.02 2.43
CA ALA A 21 6.49 -15.79 1.69
C ALA A 21 6.55 -14.64 2.68
N GLU A 22 7.72 -14.03 2.84
CA GLU A 22 7.83 -12.80 3.62
C GLU A 22 6.93 -11.71 3.04
N THR A 23 6.19 -11.01 3.90
CA THR A 23 5.29 -9.92 3.48
C THR A 23 5.79 -8.59 4.02
N LEU A 24 6.23 -7.71 3.12
CA LEU A 24 6.70 -6.36 3.42
C LEU A 24 5.55 -5.36 3.28
N LYS A 25 5.25 -4.63 4.35
CA LYS A 25 4.25 -3.56 4.32
C LYS A 25 4.92 -2.19 4.37
N GLY A 26 4.54 -1.30 3.47
CA GLY A 26 5.12 0.04 3.43
C GLY A 26 4.48 0.95 2.39
N THR A 27 5.07 2.13 2.19
CA THR A 27 4.63 3.08 1.17
C THR A 27 5.61 3.06 0.02
N VAL A 28 5.12 2.96 -1.22
CA VAL A 28 5.98 3.03 -2.40
C VAL A 28 6.48 4.45 -2.59
N LYS A 29 7.79 4.63 -2.63
CA LYS A 29 8.44 5.93 -2.82
C LYS A 29 8.83 6.16 -4.28
N ALA A 30 9.35 5.14 -4.93
CA ALA A 30 9.81 5.22 -6.31
C ALA A 30 9.68 3.86 -6.99
N VAL A 31 9.52 3.88 -8.31
CA VAL A 31 9.49 2.69 -9.16
C VAL A 31 10.38 2.93 -10.37
N ASP A 32 11.33 2.03 -10.60
CA ASP A 32 12.20 2.01 -11.77
C ASP A 32 11.72 0.88 -12.70
N ALA A 33 11.00 1.25 -13.76
CA ALA A 33 10.48 0.30 -14.75
C ALA A 33 11.58 -0.31 -15.64
N VAL A 34 12.75 0.34 -15.74
CA VAL A 34 13.87 -0.15 -16.55
C VAL A 34 14.60 -1.26 -15.82
N LYS A 35 14.84 -1.06 -14.52
CA LYS A 35 15.47 -2.07 -13.64
C LYS A 35 14.49 -3.08 -13.08
N LYS A 36 13.19 -2.83 -13.20
CA LYS A 36 12.11 -3.58 -12.56
C LYS A 36 12.27 -3.64 -11.04
N GLU A 37 12.51 -2.47 -10.45
CA GLU A 37 12.72 -2.31 -9.01
C GLU A 37 11.74 -1.29 -8.42
N MET A 38 11.35 -1.50 -7.17
CA MET A 38 10.45 -0.64 -6.42
C MET A 38 11.06 -0.33 -5.05
N GLU A 39 11.15 0.96 -4.72
CA GLU A 39 11.56 1.43 -3.40
C GLU A 39 10.34 1.57 -2.48
N ILE A 40 10.34 0.84 -1.37
CA ILE A 40 9.28 0.82 -0.37
C ILE A 40 9.84 1.33 0.95
N ILE A 41 9.20 2.35 1.52
CA ILE A 41 9.48 2.80 2.88
C ILE A 41 8.57 2.06 3.86
N SER A 42 9.15 1.16 4.63
CA SER A 42 8.48 0.40 5.69
C SER A 42 8.83 0.97 7.08
N LEU A 43 8.23 0.38 8.13
CA LEU A 43 8.61 0.69 9.52
C LEU A 43 10.05 0.28 9.86
N MET A 44 10.63 -0.66 9.11
CA MET A 44 12.01 -1.11 9.28
C MET A 44 13.02 -0.22 8.52
N GLY A 45 12.51 0.69 7.68
CA GLY A 45 13.32 1.55 6.82
C GLY A 45 13.00 1.39 5.33
N PRO A 46 13.77 2.09 4.47
CA PRO A 46 13.66 1.95 3.02
C PRO A 46 14.18 0.58 2.58
N SER A 47 13.48 -0.05 1.66
CA SER A 47 13.84 -1.34 1.06
C SER A 47 13.56 -1.31 -0.43
N THR A 48 14.49 -1.85 -1.22
CA THR A 48 14.31 -1.99 -2.67
C THR A 48 13.93 -3.41 -2.99
N ILE A 49 12.78 -3.60 -3.65
CA ILE A 49 12.25 -4.90 -4.03
C ILE A 49 12.21 -4.99 -5.55
N ALA A 50 12.82 -6.03 -6.11
CA ALA A 50 12.72 -6.35 -7.53
C ALA A 50 11.37 -7.01 -7.84
N TYR A 51 10.80 -6.73 -9.00
CA TYR A 51 9.58 -7.34 -9.51
C TYR A 51 9.78 -7.89 -10.93
N GLU A 52 8.86 -8.74 -11.39
CA GLU A 52 8.89 -9.34 -12.72
C GLU A 52 7.54 -9.21 -13.40
N ASP A 53 7.46 -9.61 -14.67
CA ASP A 53 6.19 -9.61 -15.41
C ASP A 53 5.21 -10.65 -14.85
N ALA A 54 5.71 -11.64 -14.11
CA ALA A 54 4.91 -12.62 -13.38
C ALA A 54 4.38 -12.11 -12.03
N THR A 55 4.80 -10.92 -11.58
CA THR A 55 4.30 -10.33 -10.33
C THR A 55 2.80 -10.09 -10.46
N THR A 56 2.03 -10.57 -9.48
CA THR A 56 0.60 -10.33 -9.42
C THR A 56 0.33 -8.91 -8.91
N TRP A 57 -0.22 -8.07 -9.78
CA TRP A 57 -0.56 -6.69 -9.45
C TRP A 57 -2.02 -6.53 -9.01
N PRO A 58 -2.35 -5.48 -8.24
CA PRO A 58 -3.74 -5.13 -7.95
C PRO A 58 -4.53 -4.88 -9.24
N ALA A 59 -5.82 -5.21 -9.25
CA ALA A 59 -6.65 -5.13 -10.46
C ALA A 59 -6.76 -3.70 -11.05
N ASP A 60 -6.56 -2.67 -10.24
CA ASP A 60 -6.56 -1.26 -10.64
C ASP A 60 -5.18 -0.76 -11.15
N VAL A 61 -4.17 -1.61 -11.15
CA VAL A 61 -2.78 -1.25 -11.47
C VAL A 61 -2.32 -1.97 -12.72
N THR A 62 -2.28 -1.24 -13.83
CA THR A 62 -1.70 -1.69 -15.10
C THR A 62 -0.25 -1.25 -15.27
N ASP A 63 0.17 -0.22 -14.54
CA ASP A 63 1.54 0.30 -14.53
C ASP A 63 2.02 0.40 -13.07
N PRO A 64 3.10 -0.31 -12.69
CA PRO A 64 3.69 -0.25 -11.36
C PRO A 64 4.00 1.18 -10.89
N ALA A 65 4.32 2.11 -11.79
CA ALA A 65 4.59 3.51 -11.43
C ALA A 65 3.39 4.22 -10.78
N THR A 66 2.16 3.75 -11.02
CA THR A 66 0.94 4.29 -10.40
C THR A 66 0.82 3.97 -8.89
N LEU A 67 1.68 3.06 -8.39
CA LEU A 67 1.72 2.73 -6.97
C LEU A 67 2.48 3.76 -6.13
N VAL A 68 3.27 4.65 -6.76
CA VAL A 68 4.04 5.67 -6.04
C VAL A 68 3.13 6.52 -5.15
N GLY A 69 3.46 6.60 -3.86
CA GLY A 69 2.68 7.28 -2.83
C GLY A 69 1.59 6.42 -2.17
N ARG A 70 1.31 5.22 -2.69
CA ARG A 70 0.31 4.29 -2.12
C ARG A 70 0.96 3.39 -1.06
N ARG A 71 0.17 3.05 -0.03
CA ARG A 71 0.54 2.04 0.95
C ARG A 71 0.22 0.66 0.38
N VAL A 72 1.22 -0.22 0.37
CA VAL A 72 1.15 -1.55 -0.23
C VAL A 72 1.60 -2.62 0.75
N SER A 73 1.13 -3.84 0.51
CA SER A 73 1.61 -5.08 1.09
C SER A 73 2.21 -5.89 -0.05
N VAL A 74 3.51 -6.16 0.03
CA VAL A 74 4.27 -6.88 -0.99
C VAL A 74 4.70 -8.21 -0.44
N THR A 75 4.22 -9.28 -1.07
CA THR A 75 4.65 -10.64 -0.77
C THR A 75 5.87 -10.96 -1.61
N THR A 76 6.98 -11.30 -0.97
CA THR A 76 8.24 -11.65 -1.63
C THR A 76 8.50 -13.15 -1.55
N ASP A 77 9.09 -13.70 -2.61
CA ASP A 77 9.61 -15.06 -2.62
C ASP A 77 10.92 -15.14 -1.83
N ASP A 78 11.04 -16.10 -0.93
CA ASP A 78 12.20 -16.22 -0.06
C ASP A 78 13.49 -16.66 -0.76
N THR A 79 13.35 -17.35 -1.91
CA THR A 79 14.49 -17.87 -2.68
C THR A 79 15.13 -16.79 -3.55
N THR A 80 14.30 -15.97 -4.16
CA THR A 80 14.71 -14.95 -5.14
C THR A 80 14.69 -13.54 -4.58
N LYS A 81 14.02 -13.33 -3.44
CA LYS A 81 13.76 -12.03 -2.80
C LYS A 81 13.05 -11.04 -3.75
N LYS A 82 12.25 -11.58 -4.69
CA LYS A 82 11.45 -10.81 -5.66
C LYS A 82 9.99 -10.74 -5.24
N ALA A 83 9.30 -9.68 -5.66
CA ALA A 83 7.87 -9.52 -5.45
C ALA A 83 7.08 -10.56 -6.25
N THR A 84 6.30 -11.37 -5.54
CA THR A 84 5.37 -12.34 -6.12
C THR A 84 3.98 -11.76 -6.26
N SER A 85 3.54 -10.98 -5.27
CA SER A 85 2.22 -10.32 -5.26
C SER A 85 2.30 -8.95 -4.59
N VAL A 86 1.53 -7.99 -5.09
CA VAL A 86 1.39 -6.64 -4.54
C VAL A 86 -0.09 -6.35 -4.30
N GLU A 87 -0.42 -5.94 -3.09
CA GLU A 87 -1.77 -5.53 -2.70
C GLU A 87 -1.76 -4.09 -2.20
N VAL A 88 -2.74 -3.29 -2.62
CA VAL A 88 -2.90 -1.94 -2.07
C VAL A 88 -3.66 -2.03 -0.76
N VAL A 89 -3.04 -1.55 0.31
CA VAL A 89 -3.69 -1.39 1.61
C VAL A 89 -4.40 -0.04 1.57
N SER A 90 -5.60 -0.02 0.98
CA SER A 90 -6.41 1.20 0.92
C SER A 90 -6.59 1.76 2.31
N ILE A 91 -6.10 2.98 2.52
CA ILE A 91 -6.58 3.84 3.59
C ILE A 91 -8.02 4.15 3.22
N VAL A 92 -8.97 3.57 3.95
CA VAL A 92 -10.29 4.17 4.07
C VAL A 92 -10.01 5.57 4.61
N MET A 93 -9.97 6.57 3.74
CA MET A 93 -10.10 7.94 4.20
C MET A 93 -11.39 7.93 5.01
N PRO A 94 -11.38 8.29 6.31
CA PRO A 94 -12.62 8.64 6.95
C PRO A 94 -13.20 9.74 6.06
N MET A 95 -14.38 9.50 5.47
CA MET A 95 -15.20 10.59 4.97
C MET A 95 -15.37 11.51 6.17
N ILE A 96 -14.54 12.55 6.27
CA ILE A 96 -14.81 13.67 7.15
C ILE A 96 -16.09 14.24 6.54
N PRO A 97 -17.25 14.12 7.21
CA PRO A 97 -18.45 14.76 6.70
C PRO A 97 -18.10 16.23 6.49
N PRO A 98 -18.59 16.87 5.41
CA PRO A 98 -18.34 18.29 5.19
C PRO A 98 -18.69 19.00 6.49
N ALA A 99 -17.75 19.79 7.02
CA ALA A 99 -17.95 20.57 8.23
C ALA A 99 -19.32 21.26 8.11
N PRO A 100 -20.18 21.21 9.14
CA PRO A 100 -21.46 21.91 9.08
C PRO A 100 -21.15 23.35 8.67
N ALA A 101 -21.80 23.80 7.59
CA ALA A 101 -21.66 25.14 7.09
C ALA A 101 -21.75 26.08 8.29
N ALA A 102 -20.71 26.90 8.49
CA ALA A 102 -20.73 27.91 9.53
C ALA A 102 -21.99 28.75 9.32
N GLU A 103 -23.02 28.51 10.15
CA GLU A 103 -24.10 29.44 10.31
C GLU A 103 -23.43 30.77 10.63
N SER A 104 -23.68 31.73 9.74
CA SER A 104 -23.14 33.07 9.86
C SER A 104 -23.61 33.61 11.21
N VAL A 105 -22.67 33.76 12.14
CA VAL A 105 -22.91 34.50 13.38
C VAL A 105 -23.31 35.91 12.96
N GLU A 106 -24.61 36.16 13.05
CA GLU A 106 -25.24 37.44 12.82
C GLU A 106 -24.49 38.48 13.66
N SER A 107 -24.00 39.50 12.96
CA SER A 107 -23.11 40.52 13.52
C SER A 107 -23.86 41.28 14.61
N MET A 108 -23.67 40.87 15.86
CA MET A 108 -24.19 41.57 17.04
C MET A 108 -23.65 43.02 16.99
N PRO A 109 -24.51 44.06 17.00
CA PRO A 109 -24.02 45.43 17.01
C PRO A 109 -23.22 45.69 18.28
N PRO A 110 -22.14 46.49 18.21
CA PRO A 110 -21.34 46.80 19.39
C PRO A 110 -22.21 47.50 20.46
N PRO A 111 -21.96 47.23 21.76
CA PRO A 111 -22.68 47.92 22.82
C PRO A 111 -22.40 49.43 22.76
N PRO A 112 -23.38 50.28 23.13
CA PRO A 112 -23.17 51.72 23.17
C PRO A 112 -22.07 52.05 24.18
N LEU A 113 -21.13 52.92 23.78
CA LEU A 113 -20.11 53.45 24.68
C LEU A 113 -20.83 54.13 25.87
N ALA A 114 -20.57 53.65 27.07
CA ALA A 114 -20.92 54.38 28.27
C ALA A 114 -20.09 55.66 28.30
N GLU A 115 -20.76 56.83 28.29
CA GLU A 115 -20.15 58.12 28.59
C GLU A 115 -19.49 58.04 29.98
N GLU A 116 -18.17 58.13 29.98
CA GLU A 116 -17.38 58.31 31.19
C GLU A 116 -17.69 59.70 31.77
N PRO A 117 -18.14 59.82 33.03
CA PRO A 117 -18.42 61.13 33.61
C PRO A 117 -17.10 61.85 33.86
N ALA A 118 -16.96 63.03 33.25
CA ALA A 118 -15.85 63.94 33.47
C ALA A 118 -15.70 64.24 34.98
N GLN A 119 -14.48 64.06 35.50
CA GLN A 119 -14.02 64.66 36.75
C GLN A 119 -12.90 65.65 36.47
#